data_AF-A0A6I7PAT5-F1
#
_entry.id   AF-A0A6I7PAT5-F1
#
_cell.length_a   1.000
_cell.length_b   1.000
_cell.length_c   1.000
_cell.angle_alpha   90.00
_cell.angle_beta   90.00
_cell.angle_gamma   90.00
#
_symmetry.space_group_name_H-M   'P 1'
#
loop_
_entity.id
_entity.type
_entity.pdbx_description
1 polymer ?
#
loop_
_entity_poly.entity_id
_entity_poly.type
_entity_poly.pdbx_seq_one_letter_code
_entity_poly.pdbx_strand_id
1 'polypeptide(L)'
;MANDDGDEHGGEVMEAIDQFRLAGFTVLDLFAVVVILISTLLALFRGMTREAFTLGSWLGAAVVAYMAWPQVAPFLEPYLADATIRMVAAIALAFVVALVLFLVIATMLANVIENSFLAPVDRALGIVFGFARGAVLVLVTYVVLLFVFPSTDRPSWIMDAQLRPLLDEGIRMAREWGPELPTAEPPAPELDL
;
A
#
# COMPACT_ATOMS: atom_id res chain seq x y z
N MET A 1 -39.68 9.00 15.80
CA MET A 1 -38.83 9.71 16.76
C MET A 1 -37.65 8.78 17.02
N ALA A 2 -36.42 9.30 16.91
CA ALA A 2 -35.12 8.59 16.85
C ALA A 2 -34.66 8.23 15.42
N ASN A 3 -33.83 9.11 14.84
CA ASN A 3 -32.51 8.79 14.29
C ASN A 3 -31.87 10.10 13.76
N ASP A 4 -31.34 10.93 14.67
CA ASP A 4 -30.71 12.25 14.39
C ASP A 4 -29.43 12.41 15.24
N ASP A 5 -28.81 11.29 15.65
CA ASP A 5 -27.64 11.29 16.55
C ASP A 5 -26.36 10.84 15.81
N GLY A 6 -26.45 10.51 14.50
CA GLY A 6 -25.35 9.94 13.71
C GLY A 6 -24.49 10.97 12.97
N ASP A 7 -25.02 12.16 12.82
CA ASP A 7 -24.54 13.28 12.00
C ASP A 7 -23.82 14.35 12.83
N GLU A 8 -24.15 14.50 14.13
CA GLU A 8 -23.42 15.38 15.05
C GLU A 8 -21.96 14.92 15.25
N HIS A 9 -21.71 13.62 15.44
CA HIS A 9 -20.34 13.11 15.63
C HIS A 9 -19.45 13.22 14.39
N GLY A 10 -20.04 13.18 13.19
CA GLY A 10 -19.30 13.43 11.94
C GLY A 10 -18.88 14.89 11.81
N GLY A 11 -19.75 15.81 12.25
CA GLY A 11 -19.48 17.25 12.31
C GLY A 11 -18.36 17.58 13.30
N GLU A 12 -18.41 17.03 14.51
CA GLU A 12 -17.39 17.26 15.55
C GLU A 12 -16.00 16.76 15.13
N VAL A 13 -15.91 15.59 14.48
CA VAL A 13 -14.65 15.06 13.96
C VAL A 13 -14.12 15.92 12.82
N MET A 14 -14.99 16.39 11.92
CA MET A 14 -14.59 17.28 10.82
C MET A 14 -14.13 18.65 11.32
N GLU A 15 -14.84 19.21 12.30
CA GLU A 15 -14.49 20.46 12.96
C GLU A 15 -13.17 20.31 13.75
N ALA A 16 -12.96 19.19 14.44
CA ALA A 16 -11.70 18.88 15.10
C ALA A 16 -10.52 18.72 14.11
N ILE A 17 -10.76 18.16 12.92
CA ILE A 17 -9.77 18.05 11.84
C ILE A 17 -9.38 19.43 11.30
N ASP A 18 -10.35 20.33 11.13
CA ASP A 18 -10.11 21.71 10.67
C ASP A 18 -9.46 22.57 11.78
N GLN A 19 -9.80 22.30 13.05
CA GLN A 19 -9.18 22.90 14.24
C GLN A 19 -7.72 22.46 14.42
N PHE A 20 -7.32 21.29 13.92
CA PHE A 20 -5.96 20.77 13.98
C PHE A 20 -4.99 21.46 13.00
N ARG A 21 -5.33 22.65 12.51
CA ARG A 21 -4.48 23.58 11.74
C ARG A 21 -3.41 24.25 12.61
N LEU A 22 -2.74 23.50 13.48
CA LEU A 22 -1.66 24.02 14.32
C LEU A 22 -0.45 24.30 13.42
N ALA A 23 -0.17 25.58 13.18
CA ALA A 23 1.01 26.08 12.45
C ALA A 23 1.09 25.78 10.93
N GLY A 24 -0.05 25.63 10.24
CA GLY A 24 -0.09 25.55 8.77
C GLY A 24 0.17 24.17 8.17
N PHE A 25 0.23 23.12 8.99
CA PHE A 25 0.25 21.72 8.55
C PHE A 25 -1.16 21.13 8.61
N THR A 26 -1.54 20.32 7.62
CA THR A 26 -2.83 19.61 7.64
C THR A 26 -2.71 18.21 8.24
N VAL A 27 -3.84 17.54 8.44
CA VAL A 27 -3.88 16.13 8.88
C VAL A 27 -3.11 15.21 7.92
N LEU A 28 -3.17 15.48 6.61
CA LEU A 28 -2.42 14.72 5.62
C LEU A 28 -0.90 14.91 5.81
N ASP A 29 -0.45 16.13 6.12
CA ASP A 29 0.97 16.40 6.37
C ASP A 29 1.46 15.69 7.64
N LEU A 30 0.68 15.75 8.73
CA LEU A 30 1.02 15.07 9.98
C LEU A 30 1.02 13.55 9.81
N PHE A 31 0.02 13.00 9.11
CA PHE A 31 -0.03 11.58 8.77
C PHE A 31 1.23 11.16 8.00
N ALA A 32 1.62 11.94 6.99
CA ALA A 32 2.79 11.64 6.18
C ALA A 32 4.07 11.62 7.02
N VAL A 33 4.27 12.61 7.89
CA VAL A 33 5.43 12.66 8.80
C VAL A 33 5.44 11.45 9.73
N VAL A 34 4.30 11.10 10.34
CA VAL A 34 4.19 9.96 11.26
C VAL A 34 4.49 8.65 10.54
N VAL A 35 3.92 8.42 9.36
CA VAL A 35 4.14 7.19 8.58
C VAL A 35 5.61 7.08 8.14
N ILE A 36 6.20 8.15 7.61
CA ILE A 36 7.61 8.15 7.19
C ILE A 36 8.52 7.93 8.40
N LEU A 37 8.26 8.60 9.53
CA LEU A 37 9.05 8.47 10.74
C LEU A 37 8.98 7.06 11.30
N ILE A 38 7.78 6.51 11.50
CA ILE A 38 7.60 5.13 11.97
C ILE A 38 8.27 4.16 11.00
N SER A 39 8.08 4.35 9.70
CA SER A 39 8.65 3.48 8.68
C SER A 39 10.18 3.48 8.74
N THR A 40 10.78 4.66 8.86
CA THR A 40 12.23 4.87 8.98
C THR A 40 12.78 4.27 10.27
N LEU A 41 12.12 4.50 11.41
CA LEU A 41 12.54 3.97 12.70
C LEU A 41 12.46 2.45 12.76
N LEU A 42 11.38 1.86 12.23
CA LEU A 42 11.25 0.41 12.15
C LEU A 42 12.36 -0.20 11.28
N ALA A 43 12.68 0.44 10.15
CA ALA A 43 13.75 -0.03 9.27
C ALA A 43 15.16 0.21 9.85
N LEU A 44 15.35 1.25 10.66
CA LEU A 44 16.58 1.46 11.44
C LEU A 44 16.81 0.31 12.42
N PHE A 45 15.76 -0.15 13.11
CA PHE A 45 15.88 -1.24 14.08
C PHE A 45 16.00 -2.62 13.41
N ARG A 46 15.35 -2.82 12.26
CA ARG A 46 15.32 -4.11 11.54
C ARG A 46 16.45 -4.28 10.53
N GLY A 47 17.01 -3.20 10.00
CA GLY A 47 17.95 -3.23 8.88
C GLY A 47 17.28 -3.31 7.51
N MET A 48 18.00 -2.86 6.46
CA MET A 48 17.51 -2.94 5.08
C MET A 48 17.29 -4.38 4.64
N THR A 49 18.24 -5.27 4.95
CA THR A 49 18.26 -6.66 4.50
C THR A 49 16.98 -7.40 4.90
N ARG A 50 16.58 -7.28 6.18
CA ARG A 50 15.36 -7.93 6.67
C ARG A 50 14.12 -7.42 5.97
N GLU A 51 14.07 -6.13 5.71
CA GLU A 51 12.93 -5.50 5.03
C GLU A 51 12.88 -5.91 3.55
N ALA A 52 14.02 -5.93 2.86
CA ALA A 52 14.15 -6.37 1.48
C ALA A 52 13.77 -7.85 1.30
N PHE A 53 14.23 -8.73 2.19
CA PHE A 53 13.84 -10.14 2.16
C PHE A 53 12.36 -10.35 2.50
N THR A 54 11.78 -9.53 3.38
CA THR A 54 10.35 -9.59 3.69
C THR A 54 9.54 -9.25 2.44
N LEU A 55 9.83 -8.12 1.77
CA LEU A 55 9.17 -7.75 0.52
C LEU A 55 9.40 -8.77 -0.59
N GLY A 56 10.63 -9.28 -0.71
CA GLY A 56 10.98 -10.35 -1.63
C GLY A 56 10.19 -11.63 -1.37
N SER A 57 9.88 -11.95 -0.11
CA SER A 57 9.06 -13.12 0.25
C SER A 57 7.62 -12.95 -0.19
N TRP A 58 7.04 -11.75 -0.03
CA TRP A 58 5.70 -11.43 -0.53
C TRP A 58 5.63 -11.54 -2.07
N LEU A 59 6.59 -10.94 -2.77
CA LEU A 59 6.65 -10.98 -4.24
C LEU A 59 6.88 -12.42 -4.75
N GLY A 60 7.85 -13.11 -4.19
CA GLY A 60 8.15 -14.50 -4.54
C GLY A 60 6.95 -15.41 -4.29
N ALA A 61 6.27 -15.26 -3.16
CA ALA A 61 5.09 -16.04 -2.84
C ALA A 61 3.95 -15.79 -3.83
N ALA A 62 3.74 -14.54 -4.26
CA ALA A 62 2.75 -14.21 -5.28
C ALA A 62 3.05 -14.89 -6.62
N VAL A 63 4.32 -14.85 -7.06
CA VAL A 63 4.76 -15.53 -8.30
C VAL A 63 4.54 -17.04 -8.19
N VAL A 64 5.00 -17.66 -7.09
CA VAL A 64 4.81 -19.10 -6.88
C VAL A 64 3.34 -19.47 -6.84
N ALA A 65 2.50 -18.68 -6.14
CA ALA A 65 1.05 -18.92 -6.08
C ALA A 65 0.40 -18.87 -7.46
N TYR A 66 0.76 -17.87 -8.28
CA TYR A 66 0.26 -17.73 -9.64
C TYR A 66 0.68 -18.91 -10.54
N MET A 67 1.86 -19.48 -10.33
CA MET A 67 2.33 -20.65 -11.09
C MET A 67 1.75 -21.98 -10.56
N ALA A 68 1.47 -22.06 -9.25
CA ALA A 68 1.10 -23.30 -8.57
C ALA A 68 -0.42 -23.52 -8.42
N TRP A 69 -1.26 -22.51 -8.65
CA TRP A 69 -2.71 -22.66 -8.48
C TRP A 69 -3.33 -23.75 -9.38
N PRO A 70 -2.89 -23.99 -10.64
CA PRO A 70 -3.49 -25.05 -11.47
C PRO A 70 -3.29 -26.45 -10.89
N GLN A 71 -2.21 -26.67 -10.13
CA GLN A 71 -1.91 -27.92 -9.44
C GLN A 71 -2.65 -28.01 -8.11
N VAL A 72 -2.97 -26.88 -7.47
CA VAL A 72 -3.69 -26.85 -6.18
C VAL A 72 -5.20 -26.94 -6.35
N ALA A 73 -5.77 -26.36 -7.41
CA ALA A 73 -7.21 -26.31 -7.66
C ALA A 73 -7.89 -27.70 -7.70
N PRO A 74 -7.29 -28.77 -8.27
CA PRO A 74 -7.87 -30.12 -8.23
C PRO A 74 -8.06 -30.72 -6.83
N PHE A 75 -7.31 -30.26 -5.84
CA PHE A 75 -7.51 -30.72 -4.45
C PHE A 75 -8.72 -30.05 -3.79
N LEU A 76 -9.20 -28.94 -4.37
CA LEU A 76 -10.31 -28.16 -3.85
C LEU A 76 -11.65 -28.47 -4.55
N GLU A 77 -11.67 -29.22 -5.65
CA GLU A 77 -12.92 -29.57 -6.37
C GLU A 77 -13.98 -30.23 -5.47
N PRO A 78 -13.63 -31.14 -4.54
CA PRO A 78 -14.61 -31.77 -3.68
C PRO A 78 -15.31 -30.79 -2.72
N TYR A 79 -14.70 -29.61 -2.47
CA TYR A 79 -15.17 -28.64 -1.49
C TYR A 79 -15.77 -27.38 -2.14
N LEU A 80 -15.34 -27.04 -3.37
CA LEU A 80 -15.72 -25.80 -4.06
C LEU A 80 -16.20 -26.10 -5.48
N ALA A 81 -17.50 -25.95 -5.71
CA ALA A 81 -18.11 -26.20 -7.02
C ALA A 81 -17.77 -25.10 -8.05
N ASP A 82 -17.85 -23.83 -7.65
CA ASP A 82 -17.58 -22.69 -8.53
C ASP A 82 -16.10 -22.62 -8.92
N ALA A 83 -15.83 -22.54 -10.22
CA ALA A 83 -14.48 -22.56 -10.77
C ALA A 83 -13.68 -21.31 -10.39
N THR A 84 -14.31 -20.14 -10.35
CA THR A 84 -13.67 -18.87 -9.99
C THR A 84 -13.31 -18.87 -8.50
N ILE A 85 -14.25 -19.25 -7.62
CA ILE A 85 -14.00 -19.34 -6.18
C ILE A 85 -12.88 -20.35 -5.89
N ARG A 86 -12.90 -21.50 -6.56
CA ARG A 86 -11.88 -22.53 -6.43
C ARG A 86 -10.50 -22.06 -6.90
N MET A 87 -10.42 -21.35 -8.03
CA MET A 87 -9.17 -20.73 -8.50
C MET A 87 -8.62 -19.74 -7.47
N VAL A 88 -9.46 -18.82 -6.98
CA VAL A 88 -9.06 -17.82 -5.97
C VAL A 88 -8.59 -18.51 -4.69
N ALA A 89 -9.31 -19.53 -4.21
CA ALA A 89 -8.93 -20.31 -3.04
C ALA A 89 -7.61 -21.07 -3.24
N ALA A 90 -7.38 -21.63 -4.43
CA ALA A 90 -6.14 -22.31 -4.78
C ALA A 90 -4.95 -21.35 -4.78
N ILE A 91 -5.10 -20.17 -5.38
CA ILE A 91 -4.09 -19.10 -5.36
C ILE A 91 -3.81 -18.69 -3.92
N ALA A 92 -4.84 -18.42 -3.12
CA ALA A 92 -4.68 -18.00 -1.73
C ALA A 92 -3.97 -19.06 -0.87
N LEU A 93 -4.34 -20.33 -1.02
CA LEU A 93 -3.70 -21.44 -0.31
C LEU A 93 -2.23 -21.58 -0.71
N ALA A 94 -1.94 -21.61 -2.02
CA ALA A 94 -0.57 -21.69 -2.53
C ALA A 94 0.27 -20.50 -2.07
N PHE A 95 -0.31 -19.29 -2.06
CA PHE A 95 0.31 -18.08 -1.59
C PHE A 95 0.72 -18.17 -0.12
N VAL A 96 -0.19 -18.57 0.77
CA VAL A 96 0.10 -18.68 2.20
C VAL A 96 1.21 -19.70 2.46
N VAL A 97 1.15 -20.87 1.81
CA VAL A 97 2.18 -21.91 1.96
C VAL A 97 3.54 -21.41 1.48
N ALA A 98 3.60 -20.81 0.29
CA ALA A 98 4.83 -20.25 -0.26
C ALA A 98 5.37 -19.08 0.58
N LEU A 99 4.50 -18.22 1.08
CA LEU A 99 4.86 -17.07 1.92
C LEU A 99 5.51 -17.55 3.23
N VAL A 100 4.93 -18.53 3.91
CA VAL A 100 5.52 -19.09 5.13
C VAL A 100 6.91 -19.67 4.85
N LEU A 101 7.07 -20.42 3.76
CA LEU A 101 8.36 -20.98 3.36
C LEU A 101 9.39 -19.87 3.11
N PHE A 102 9.04 -18.85 2.33
CA PHE A 102 9.95 -17.75 2.03
C PHE A 102 10.26 -16.90 3.25
N LEU A 103 9.31 -16.64 4.15
CA LEU A 103 9.56 -15.92 5.40
C LEU A 103 10.58 -16.64 6.30
N VAL A 104 10.52 -17.97 6.37
CA VAL A 104 11.50 -18.77 7.11
C VAL A 104 12.88 -18.60 6.49
N ILE A 105 13.02 -18.80 5.17
CA ILE A 105 14.29 -18.68 4.45
C ILE A 105 14.86 -17.25 4.57
N ALA A 106 14.02 -16.24 4.34
CA ALA A 106 14.34 -14.83 4.48
C ALA A 106 14.89 -14.50 5.87
N THR A 107 14.24 -15.01 6.92
CA THR A 107 14.66 -14.77 8.30
C THR A 107 16.03 -15.41 8.56
N MET A 108 16.26 -16.62 8.08
CA MET A 108 17.56 -17.29 8.21
C MET A 108 18.68 -16.49 7.51
N LEU A 109 18.43 -16.01 6.30
CA LEU A 109 19.40 -15.21 5.52
C LEU A 109 19.65 -13.85 6.16
N ALA A 110 18.61 -13.15 6.62
CA ALA A 110 18.73 -11.86 7.29
C ALA A 110 19.59 -11.97 8.57
N ASN A 111 19.37 -13.04 9.36
CA ASN A 111 20.15 -13.28 10.59
C ASN A 111 21.65 -13.45 10.31
N VAL A 112 22.05 -13.99 9.15
CA VAL A 112 23.48 -14.11 8.79
C VAL A 112 24.12 -12.74 8.62
N ILE A 113 23.43 -11.80 7.98
CA ILE A 113 23.93 -10.44 7.74
C ILE A 113 23.90 -9.63 9.03
N GLU A 114 22.83 -9.73 9.82
CA GLU A 114 22.67 -9.03 11.10
C GLU A 114 23.74 -9.41 12.14
N ASN A 115 24.28 -10.62 12.07
CA ASN A 115 25.34 -11.11 12.96
C ASN A 115 26.76 -10.83 12.45
N SER A 116 26.90 -10.08 11.35
CA SER A 116 28.19 -9.74 10.74
C SER A 116 28.65 -8.31 11.07
N PHE A 117 29.90 -7.98 10.71
CA PHE A 117 30.42 -6.61 10.87
C PHE A 117 29.66 -5.56 10.02
N LEU A 118 28.86 -6.00 9.04
CA LEU A 118 28.09 -5.15 8.14
C LEU A 118 26.79 -4.64 8.77
N ALA A 119 26.38 -5.15 9.94
CA ALA A 119 25.12 -4.77 10.57
C ALA A 119 24.90 -3.25 10.73
N PRO A 120 25.91 -2.41 11.08
CA PRO A 120 25.72 -0.96 11.14
C PRO A 120 25.42 -0.34 9.77
N VAL A 121 26.07 -0.82 8.71
CA VAL A 121 25.83 -0.36 7.33
C VAL A 121 24.43 -0.76 6.88
N ASP A 122 24.01 -1.99 7.17
CA ASP A 122 22.67 -2.49 6.86
C ASP A 122 21.56 -1.65 7.54
N ARG A 123 21.77 -1.23 8.79
CA ARG A 123 20.84 -0.33 9.50
C ARG A 123 20.82 1.08 8.90
N ALA A 124 21.96 1.61 8.47
CA ALA A 124 22.02 2.91 7.80
C ALA A 124 21.28 2.89 6.45
N LEU A 125 21.46 1.83 5.65
CA LEU A 125 20.67 1.60 4.44
C LEU A 125 19.18 1.41 4.77
N GLY A 126 18.89 0.80 5.92
CA GLY A 126 17.54 0.65 6.45
C GLY A 126 16.83 1.99 6.63
N ILE A 127 17.51 3.04 7.10
CA ILE A 127 16.94 4.39 7.21
C ILE A 127 16.46 4.89 5.84
N VAL A 128 17.34 4.83 4.83
CA VAL A 128 17.02 5.29 3.46
C VAL A 128 15.86 4.48 2.87
N PHE A 129 15.92 3.16 3.05
CA PHE A 129 14.87 2.25 2.61
C PHE A 129 13.53 2.55 3.31
N GLY A 130 13.54 2.72 4.63
CA GLY A 130 12.35 2.99 5.43
C GLY A 130 11.72 4.35 5.10
N PHE A 131 12.54 5.36 4.81
CA PHE A 131 12.07 6.66 4.32
C PHE A 131 11.37 6.51 2.97
N ALA A 132 12.03 5.84 2.00
CA ALA A 132 11.45 5.60 0.68
C ALA A 132 10.14 4.81 0.76
N ARG A 133 10.11 3.72 1.54
CA ARG A 133 8.89 2.94 1.79
C ARG A 133 7.78 3.80 2.41
N GLY A 134 8.13 4.63 3.39
CA GLY A 134 7.20 5.56 4.02
C GLY A 134 6.58 6.53 3.01
N ALA A 135 7.40 7.12 2.14
CA ALA A 135 6.95 8.01 1.08
C ALA A 135 6.00 7.29 0.09
N VAL A 136 6.33 6.05 -0.30
CA VAL A 136 5.44 5.22 -1.14
C VAL A 136 4.10 4.94 -0.45
N LEU A 137 4.10 4.60 0.85
CA LEU A 137 2.86 4.36 1.59
C LEU A 137 1.98 5.62 1.67
N VAL A 138 2.58 6.80 1.86
CA VAL A 138 1.85 8.08 1.84
C VAL A 138 1.28 8.35 0.45
N LEU A 139 2.06 8.12 -0.62
CA LEU A 139 1.62 8.27 -2.00
C LEU A 139 0.42 7.35 -2.32
N VAL A 140 0.51 6.07 -1.96
CA VAL A 140 -0.58 5.11 -2.15
C VAL A 140 -1.82 5.54 -1.36
N THR A 141 -1.64 5.98 -0.12
CA THR A 141 -2.76 6.49 0.71
C THR A 141 -3.42 7.70 0.03
N TYR A 142 -2.63 8.65 -0.47
CA TYR A 142 -3.15 9.80 -1.19
C TYR A 142 -3.93 9.38 -2.45
N VAL A 143 -3.40 8.46 -3.26
CA VAL A 143 -4.12 7.93 -4.45
C VAL A 143 -5.46 7.30 -4.05
N VAL A 144 -5.48 6.50 -2.97
CA VAL A 144 -6.73 5.93 -2.44
C VAL A 144 -7.70 7.03 -2.00
N LEU A 145 -7.22 8.07 -1.31
CA LEU A 145 -8.06 9.21 -0.93
C LEU A 145 -8.64 9.95 -2.15
N LEU A 146 -7.86 10.13 -3.21
CA LEU A 146 -8.35 10.75 -4.45
C LEU A 146 -9.40 9.90 -5.16
N PHE A 147 -9.34 8.57 -5.01
CA PHE A 147 -10.34 7.64 -5.53
C PHE A 147 -11.61 7.63 -4.68
N VAL A 148 -11.48 7.74 -3.35
CA VAL A 148 -12.61 7.76 -2.41
C VAL A 148 -13.35 9.10 -2.41
N PHE A 149 -12.64 10.22 -2.56
CA PHE A 149 -13.21 11.57 -2.56
C PHE A 149 -13.19 12.21 -3.96
N PRO A 150 -14.36 12.29 -4.65
CA PRO A 150 -14.49 12.92 -5.96
C PRO A 150 -14.02 14.38 -5.93
N SER A 151 -13.55 14.90 -7.08
CA SER A 151 -12.98 16.25 -7.18
C SER A 151 -13.90 17.39 -6.73
N THR A 152 -15.22 17.18 -6.76
CA THR A 152 -16.22 18.18 -6.36
C THR A 152 -16.33 18.35 -4.84
N ASP A 153 -16.04 17.30 -4.05
CA ASP A 153 -16.27 17.27 -2.59
C ASP A 153 -15.01 16.89 -1.80
N ARG A 154 -13.83 17.34 -2.26
CA ARG A 154 -12.58 17.04 -1.54
C ARG A 154 -12.45 17.87 -0.26
N PRO A 155 -12.19 17.26 0.90
CA PRO A 155 -12.00 17.98 2.15
C PRO A 155 -10.82 18.95 2.13
N SER A 156 -10.93 20.05 2.89
CA SER A 156 -9.89 21.09 3.06
C SER A 156 -8.55 20.51 3.55
N TRP A 157 -8.58 19.55 4.49
CA TRP A 157 -7.36 18.93 5.01
C TRP A 157 -6.55 18.14 3.98
N ILE A 158 -7.18 17.71 2.87
CA ILE A 158 -6.47 17.22 1.68
C ILE A 158 -6.05 18.42 0.84
N MET A 159 -7.02 19.28 0.50
CA MET A 159 -6.88 20.41 -0.44
C MET A 159 -6.08 21.61 0.07
N ASP A 160 -5.52 21.55 1.26
CA ASP A 160 -4.62 22.57 1.79
C ASP A 160 -3.26 21.98 2.20
N ALA A 161 -3.07 20.66 2.07
CA ALA A 161 -1.84 20.01 2.50
C ALA A 161 -0.64 20.51 1.70
N GLN A 162 0.45 20.81 2.41
CA GLN A 162 1.68 21.33 1.80
C GLN A 162 2.41 20.27 0.96
N LEU A 163 2.26 19.00 1.33
CA LEU A 163 2.89 17.88 0.63
C LEU A 163 2.23 17.56 -0.72
N ARG A 164 1.05 18.09 -1.03
CA ARG A 164 0.33 17.78 -2.27
C ARG A 164 1.13 17.97 -3.55
N PRO A 165 1.84 19.10 -3.80
CA PRO A 165 2.56 19.27 -5.06
C PRO A 165 3.60 18.17 -5.26
N LEU A 166 4.23 17.71 -4.18
CA LEU A 166 5.18 16.59 -4.20
C LEU A 166 4.48 15.25 -4.46
N LEU A 167 3.29 15.03 -3.88
CA LEU A 167 2.50 13.82 -4.10
C LEU A 167 1.93 13.76 -5.52
N ASP A 168 1.45 14.88 -6.07
CA ASP A 168 0.97 14.99 -7.44
C ASP A 168 2.10 14.74 -8.44
N GLU A 169 3.31 15.25 -8.15
CA GLU A 169 4.53 14.93 -8.90
C GLU A 169 4.85 13.43 -8.83
N GLY A 170 4.75 12.82 -7.64
CA GLY A 170 4.93 11.38 -7.47
C GLY A 170 3.94 10.55 -8.29
N ILE A 171 2.67 10.98 -8.37
CA ILE A 171 1.66 10.35 -9.23
C ILE A 171 2.05 10.50 -10.71
N ARG A 172 2.53 11.68 -11.12
CA ARG A 172 2.96 11.91 -12.50
C ARG A 172 4.12 10.99 -12.88
N MET A 173 5.17 10.95 -12.06
CA MET A 173 6.30 10.05 -12.25
C MET A 173 5.87 8.58 -12.30
N ALA A 174 4.96 8.17 -11.41
CA ALA A 174 4.42 6.81 -11.40
C ALA A 174 3.61 6.49 -12.67
N ARG A 175 2.90 7.47 -13.23
CA ARG A 175 2.16 7.32 -14.50
C ARG A 175 3.09 7.22 -15.70
N GLU A 176 4.19 7.98 -15.72
CA GLU A 176 5.19 7.93 -16.79
C GLU A 176 5.89 6.58 -16.89
N TRP A 177 6.14 5.93 -15.76
CA TRP A 177 6.75 4.60 -15.70
C TRP A 177 5.73 3.46 -15.72
N GLY A 178 4.46 3.78 -15.46
CA GLY A 178 3.36 2.82 -15.47
C GLY A 178 3.00 2.40 -16.89
N PRO A 179 2.42 1.20 -17.08
CA PRO A 179 1.84 0.83 -18.36
C PRO A 179 0.75 1.83 -18.76
N GLU A 180 0.71 2.22 -20.03
CA GLU A 180 -0.38 3.06 -20.56
C GLU A 180 -1.71 2.38 -20.25
N LEU A 181 -2.48 2.96 -19.34
CA LEU A 181 -3.83 2.50 -19.08
C LEU A 181 -4.62 2.75 -20.37
N PRO A 182 -5.35 1.75 -20.91
CA PRO A 182 -6.22 1.96 -22.05
C PRO A 182 -7.10 3.17 -21.77
N THR A 183 -7.01 4.19 -22.62
CA THR A 183 -7.85 5.38 -22.51
C THR A 183 -9.29 4.89 -22.60
N ALA A 184 -9.99 4.89 -21.47
CA ALA A 184 -11.42 4.61 -21.40
C ALA A 184 -12.22 5.77 -21.98
N GLU A 185 -11.82 6.26 -23.15
CA GLU A 185 -12.67 7.09 -23.99
C GLU A 185 -13.45 6.10 -24.84
N PRO A 186 -14.75 5.86 -24.55
CA PRO A 186 -15.57 5.05 -25.42
C PRO A 186 -15.50 5.68 -26.82
N PRO A 187 -15.40 4.89 -27.90
CA PRO A 187 -15.52 5.46 -29.24
C PRO A 187 -16.78 6.32 -29.26
N ALA A 188 -16.63 7.58 -29.71
CA ALA A 188 -17.76 8.48 -29.85
C ALA A 188 -18.87 7.69 -30.56
N PRO A 189 -20.13 7.71 -30.06
CA PRO A 189 -21.20 7.00 -30.72
C PRO A 189 -21.17 7.45 -32.18
N GLU A 190 -20.92 6.51 -33.09
CA GLU A 190 -21.08 6.75 -34.52
C GLU A 190 -22.54 7.15 -34.68
N LEU A 191 -22.76 8.47 -34.79
CA LEU A 191 -24.05 8.99 -35.17
C LEU A 191 -24.18 8.63 -36.65
N ASP A 192 -24.65 7.42 -36.92
CA ASP A 192 -25.20 7.01 -38.20
C ASP A 192 -26.42 7.92 -38.48
N LEU A 193 -26.13 9.09 -39.08
CA LEU A 193 -27.11 10.04 -39.60
C LEU A 193 -27.45 9.73 -41.05
#